data_AF-A0A1W9QXB2-F1
#
_entry.id   AF-A0A1W9QXB2-F1
#
_cell.length_a   1.000
_cell.length_b   1.000
_cell.length_c   1.000
_cell.angle_alpha   90.00
_cell.angle_beta   90.00
_cell.angle_gamma   90.00
#
_symmetry.space_group_name_H-M   'P 1'
#
loop_
_entity.id
_entity.type
_entity.pdbx_description
1 polymer ?
#
loop_
_entity_poly.entity_id
_entity_poly.type
_entity_poly.pdbx_seq_one_letter_code
_entity_poly.pdbx_strand_id
1 'polypeptide(L)'
;MTEQNIQLQIDDINKKLDLILDEVYAQKQNRESMNDLMADLSIVGKDVFQNTVVQLDKAGVELDGETLASIGLRFLQNLDNINNLLEILESANDFVKDASPIVHQVGLTAIQKVNELDQKGYIEFFKELTNVLDNIITHFSIEDVRELAEKIVPILEMVKEITQPDMLESVHNAVVVYKNLETDDIPEYSIWKMMKEMNSPEMKKGMGFIMSFLKNLTAQQIKSKQEKK
;
A
#
# COMPACT_ATOMS: atom_id res chain seq x y z
N MET A 1 24.08 22.89 -43.96
CA MET A 1 23.11 22.75 -42.84
C MET A 1 23.77 22.38 -41.53
N THR A 2 24.91 21.68 -41.52
CA THR A 2 25.60 21.21 -40.30
C THR A 2 26.52 22.27 -39.64
N GLU A 3 27.26 23.06 -40.43
CA GLU A 3 28.18 24.09 -39.89
C GLU A 3 27.47 25.23 -39.15
N GLN A 4 26.36 25.74 -39.69
CA GLN A 4 25.58 26.82 -39.05
C GLN A 4 25.00 26.39 -37.69
N ASN A 5 24.62 25.13 -37.54
CA ASN A 5 24.07 24.62 -36.28
C ASN A 5 25.16 24.49 -35.21
N ILE A 6 26.37 24.09 -35.62
CA ILE A 6 27.55 24.04 -34.73
C ILE A 6 27.94 25.45 -34.28
N GLN A 7 27.93 26.44 -35.18
CA GLN A 7 28.27 27.82 -34.84
C GLN A 7 27.28 28.42 -33.83
N LEU A 8 25.97 28.16 -34.01
CA LEU A 8 24.93 28.61 -33.08
C LEU A 8 25.07 27.97 -31.69
N GLN A 9 25.47 26.70 -31.62
CA GLN A 9 25.73 26.04 -30.34
C GLN A 9 26.97 26.60 -29.65
N ILE A 10 28.03 26.94 -30.40
CA ILE A 10 29.23 27.60 -29.85
C ILE A 10 28.88 28.99 -29.30
N ASP A 11 28.06 29.76 -30.00
CA ASP A 11 27.65 31.10 -29.53
C ASP A 11 26.77 31.04 -28.28
N ASP A 12 25.89 30.04 -28.17
CA ASP A 12 25.09 29.79 -26.96
C ASP A 12 25.96 29.35 -25.76
N ILE A 13 26.96 28.51 -26.02
CA ILE A 13 27.95 28.11 -25.01
C ILE A 13 28.77 29.32 -24.55
N ASN A 14 29.22 30.18 -25.46
CA ASN A 14 29.97 31.39 -25.10
C ASN A 14 29.15 32.31 -24.20
N LYS A 15 27.86 32.53 -24.51
CA LYS A 15 26.98 33.32 -23.63
C LYS A 15 26.79 32.70 -22.25
N LYS A 16 26.68 31.38 -22.17
CA LYS A 16 26.58 30.66 -20.89
C LYS A 16 27.88 30.75 -20.10
N LEU A 17 29.02 30.66 -20.78
CA LEU A 17 30.33 30.84 -20.18
C LEU A 17 30.53 32.26 -19.67
N ASP A 18 30.06 33.28 -20.41
CA ASP A 18 30.11 34.68 -19.97
C ASP A 18 29.26 34.90 -18.71
N LEU A 19 28.06 34.34 -18.64
CA LEU A 19 27.20 34.38 -17.44
C LEU A 19 27.86 33.71 -16.23
N ILE A 20 28.49 32.55 -16.43
CA ILE A 20 29.22 31.85 -15.36
C ILE A 20 30.47 32.64 -14.94
N LEU A 21 31.17 33.25 -15.90
CA LEU A 21 32.33 34.11 -15.62
C LEU A 21 31.94 35.29 -14.75
N ASP A 22 30.82 35.95 -15.04
CA ASP A 22 30.32 37.09 -14.25
C ASP A 22 29.99 36.65 -12.81
N GLU A 23 29.32 35.51 -12.63
CA GLU A 23 29.02 34.94 -11.32
C GLU A 23 30.31 34.56 -10.55
N VAL A 24 31.30 33.99 -11.25
CA VAL A 24 32.60 33.63 -10.66
C VAL A 24 33.38 34.89 -10.24
N TYR A 25 33.28 36.00 -10.99
CA TYR A 25 33.87 37.28 -10.60
C TYR A 25 33.19 37.86 -9.35
N ALA A 26 31.85 37.84 -9.28
CA ALA A 26 31.11 38.27 -8.09
C ALA A 26 31.48 37.42 -6.87
N GLN A 27 31.59 36.10 -7.04
CA GLN A 27 31.98 35.17 -5.98
C GLN A 27 33.42 35.40 -5.50
N LYS A 28 34.35 35.70 -6.43
CA LYS A 28 35.74 36.04 -6.09
C LYS A 28 35.83 37.35 -5.31
N GLN A 29 35.08 38.37 -5.70
CA GLN A 29 35.05 39.66 -5.01
C GLN A 29 34.52 39.53 -3.58
N ASN A 30 33.49 38.69 -3.37
CA ASN A 30 32.95 38.43 -2.03
C ASN A 30 34.00 37.75 -1.14
N ARG A 31 34.78 36.80 -1.69
CA ARG A 31 35.91 36.17 -0.99
C ARG A 31 37.02 37.16 -0.60
N GLU A 32 37.36 38.09 -1.50
CA GLU A 32 38.34 39.14 -1.21
C GLU A 32 37.87 40.09 -0.10
N SER A 33 36.60 40.52 -0.12
CA SER A 33 36.01 41.32 0.95
C SER A 33 36.00 40.60 2.29
N MET A 34 35.79 39.28 2.28
CA MET A 34 35.80 38.46 3.49
C MET A 34 37.21 38.29 4.06
N ASN A 35 38.21 38.16 3.20
CA ASN A 35 39.61 38.12 3.62
C ASN A 35 40.06 39.44 4.27
N ASP A 36 39.57 40.58 3.76
CA ASP A 36 39.86 41.91 4.32
C ASP A 36 39.19 42.09 5.69
N LEU A 37 37.91 41.69 5.82
CA LEU A 37 37.20 41.63 7.10
C LEU A 37 37.91 40.73 8.13
N MET A 38 38.47 39.59 7.70
CA MET A 38 39.27 38.72 8.58
C MET A 38 40.55 39.41 9.06
N ALA A 39 41.19 40.20 8.21
CA ALA A 39 42.39 40.96 8.57
C ALA A 39 42.06 42.04 9.60
N ASP A 40 40.98 42.79 9.40
CA ASP A 40 40.51 43.85 10.30
C ASP A 40 40.01 43.28 11.64
N LEU A 41 39.30 42.15 11.62
CA LEU A 41 38.88 41.44 12.82
C LEU A 41 40.06 40.90 13.64
N SER A 42 41.18 40.56 13.00
CA SER A 42 42.40 40.14 13.71
C SER A 42 42.97 41.28 14.59
N ILE A 43 42.84 42.53 14.13
CA ILE A 43 43.34 43.72 14.83
C ILE A 43 42.46 44.06 16.02
N VAL A 44 41.14 44.15 15.83
CA VAL A 44 40.18 44.50 16.89
C VAL A 44 39.89 43.32 17.83
N GLY A 45 40.01 42.10 17.32
CA GLY A 45 39.72 40.86 18.04
C GLY A 45 40.59 40.68 19.28
N LYS A 46 41.82 41.19 19.29
CA LYS A 46 42.73 41.05 20.43
C LYS A 46 42.18 41.67 21.72
N ASP A 47 41.58 42.86 21.64
CA ASP A 47 41.02 43.57 22.80
C ASP A 47 39.69 42.96 23.27
N VAL A 48 38.86 42.51 22.33
CA VAL A 48 37.60 41.80 22.61
C VAL A 48 37.89 40.45 23.27
N PHE A 49 38.91 39.75 22.78
CA PHE A 49 39.35 38.46 23.28
C PHE A 49 39.82 38.54 24.73
N GLN A 50 40.68 39.52 25.03
CA GLN A 50 41.17 39.75 26.39
C GLN A 50 40.04 40.08 27.37
N ASN A 51 39.07 40.90 26.96
CA ASN A 51 37.89 41.19 27.78
C ASN A 51 36.98 39.97 27.98
N THR A 52 36.82 39.12 26.95
CA THR A 52 35.95 37.93 27.01
C THR A 52 36.54 36.87 27.94
N VAL A 53 37.85 36.63 27.89
CA VAL A 53 38.54 35.71 28.82
C VAL A 53 38.36 36.16 30.28
N VAL A 54 38.51 37.46 30.56
CA VAL A 54 38.32 38.01 31.91
C VAL A 54 36.86 37.89 32.40
N GLN A 55 35.89 38.02 31.50
CA GLN A 55 34.47 37.87 31.86
C GLN A 55 34.04 36.41 32.04
N LEU A 56 34.60 35.49 31.26
CA LEU A 56 34.31 34.05 31.36
C LEU A 56 34.95 33.43 32.61
N ASP A 57 36.15 33.87 32.97
CA ASP A 57 36.81 33.51 34.23
C ASP A 57 35.96 33.96 35.44
N LYS A 58 35.41 35.18 35.38
CA LYS A 58 34.43 35.67 36.37
C LYS A 58 33.12 34.89 36.40
N ALA A 59 32.71 34.28 35.29
CA ALA A 59 31.51 33.45 35.20
C ALA A 59 31.75 31.99 35.65
N GLY A 60 32.98 31.64 36.04
CA GLY A 60 33.35 30.29 36.51
C GLY A 60 33.49 29.27 35.37
N VAL A 61 33.71 29.72 34.13
CA VAL A 61 33.93 28.86 32.98
C VAL A 61 35.44 28.73 32.77
N GLU A 62 36.02 27.57 33.11
CA GLU A 62 37.43 27.23 32.80
C GLU A 62 37.60 27.01 31.29
N LEU A 63 37.78 28.10 30.55
CA LEU A 63 38.19 28.08 29.16
C LEU A 63 39.57 28.71 29.06
N ASP A 64 40.55 27.90 28.68
CA ASP A 64 41.90 28.39 28.40
C ASP A 64 41.87 29.39 27.23
N GLY A 65 42.59 30.51 27.39
CA GLY A 65 42.64 31.58 26.41
C GLY A 65 43.23 31.12 25.08
N GLU A 66 44.09 30.11 25.07
CA GLU A 66 44.60 29.54 23.82
C GLU A 66 43.51 28.74 23.08
N THR A 67 42.69 28.00 23.84
CA THR A 67 41.55 27.24 23.30
C THR A 67 40.49 28.15 22.68
N LEU A 68 40.11 29.23 23.37
CA LEU A 68 39.16 30.22 22.84
C LEU A 68 39.68 30.91 21.57
N ALA A 69 40.98 31.22 21.50
CA ALA A 69 41.59 31.86 20.33
C ALA A 69 41.59 30.90 19.14
N SER A 70 41.89 29.63 19.38
CA SER A 70 41.86 28.59 18.36
C SER A 70 40.46 28.35 17.79
N ILE A 71 39.42 28.45 18.63
CA ILE A 71 38.01 28.34 18.21
C ILE A 71 37.62 29.55 17.36
N GLY A 72 37.98 30.76 17.79
CA GLY A 72 37.74 31.99 17.01
C GLY A 72 38.43 31.96 15.65
N LEU A 73 39.69 31.53 15.58
CA LEU A 73 40.42 31.35 14.31
C LEU A 73 39.78 30.29 13.42
N ARG A 74 39.39 29.14 13.98
CA ARG A 74 38.69 28.09 13.22
C ARG A 74 37.33 28.58 12.71
N PHE A 75 36.61 29.38 13.48
CA PHE A 75 35.35 29.99 13.07
C PHE A 75 35.56 30.94 11.89
N LEU A 76 36.55 31.84 11.98
CA LEU A 76 36.93 32.76 10.89
C LEU A 76 37.38 32.02 9.63
N GLN A 77 38.23 31.01 9.77
CA GLN A 77 38.70 30.19 8.65
C GLN A 77 37.60 29.34 7.99
N ASN A 78 36.49 29.09 8.70
CA ASN A 78 35.36 28.30 8.20
C ASN A 78 34.10 29.14 7.96
N LEU A 79 34.21 30.47 7.88
CA LEU A 79 33.07 31.35 7.59
C LEU A 79 32.35 30.94 6.30
N ASP A 80 33.09 30.53 5.27
CA ASP A 80 32.51 30.02 4.02
C ASP A 80 31.61 28.79 4.26
N ASN A 81 32.05 27.85 5.12
CA ASN A 81 31.26 26.66 5.45
C ASN A 81 30.02 27.02 6.27
N ILE A 82 30.13 28.00 7.17
CA ILE A 82 28.99 28.50 7.96
C ILE A 82 27.99 29.20 7.05
N ASN A 83 28.46 30.01 6.10
CA ASN A 83 27.59 30.69 5.14
C ASN A 83 26.80 29.69 4.29
N ASN A 84 27.49 28.66 3.76
CA ASN A 84 26.83 27.58 3.03
C ASN A 84 25.78 26.83 3.88
N LEU A 85 26.04 26.62 5.17
CA LEU A 85 25.05 26.03 6.09
C LEU A 85 23.83 26.94 6.28
N LEU A 86 24.03 28.24 6.39
CA LEU A 86 22.94 29.21 6.50
C LEU A 86 22.06 29.23 5.24
N GLU A 87 22.67 29.16 4.06
CA GLU A 87 21.95 29.05 2.77
C GLU A 87 21.12 27.75 2.66
N ILE A 88 21.67 26.63 3.16
CA ILE A 88 20.93 25.36 3.24
C ILE A 88 19.76 25.46 4.22
N LEU A 89 19.95 26.12 5.37
CA LEU A 89 18.88 26.32 6.35
C LEU A 89 17.79 27.25 5.81
N GLU A 90 18.16 28.29 5.06
CA GLU A 90 17.21 29.16 4.37
C GLU A 90 16.41 28.39 3.32
N SER A 91 17.09 27.60 2.48
CA SER A 91 16.45 26.72 1.50
C SER A 91 15.53 25.68 2.13
N ALA A 92 15.92 25.09 3.27
CA ALA A 92 15.10 24.14 4.00
C ALA A 92 13.87 24.81 4.62
N ASN A 93 14.02 26.01 5.17
CA ASN A 93 12.91 26.79 5.70
C ASN A 93 11.93 27.20 4.59
N ASP A 94 12.44 27.61 3.43
CA ASP A 94 11.61 27.97 2.28
C ASP A 94 10.92 26.75 1.69
N PHE A 95 11.60 25.61 1.59
CA PHE A 95 10.97 24.33 1.25
C PHE A 95 9.83 23.98 2.24
N VAL A 96 10.04 24.14 3.55
CA VAL A 96 9.00 23.86 4.55
C VAL A 96 7.82 24.82 4.40
N LYS A 97 8.06 26.10 4.14
CA LYS A 97 6.99 27.08 3.88
C LYS A 97 6.19 26.73 2.63
N ASP A 98 6.86 26.29 1.57
CA ASP A 98 6.23 25.95 0.30
C ASP A 98 5.50 24.60 0.34
N ALA A 99 6.09 23.62 1.03
CA ALA A 99 5.53 22.28 1.17
C ALA A 99 4.40 22.20 2.21
N SER A 100 4.42 23.06 3.25
CA SER A 100 3.44 23.04 4.34
C SER A 100 1.98 23.14 3.85
N PRO A 101 1.61 24.08 2.95
CA PRO A 101 0.26 24.14 2.37
C PRO A 101 -0.14 22.86 1.62
N ILE A 102 0.78 22.28 0.85
CA ILE A 102 0.53 21.06 0.07
C ILE A 102 0.29 19.88 1.02
N VAL A 103 1.16 19.71 2.02
CA VAL A 103 1.02 18.66 3.04
C VAL A 103 -0.28 18.81 3.81
N HIS A 104 -0.69 20.04 4.14
CA HIS A 104 -1.98 20.28 4.78
C HIS A 104 -3.15 19.84 3.91
N GLN A 105 -3.17 20.23 2.63
CA GLN A 105 -4.26 19.88 1.72
C GLN A 105 -4.33 18.38 1.42
N VAL A 106 -3.17 17.75 1.17
CA VAL A 106 -3.08 16.30 0.96
C VAL A 106 -3.50 15.56 2.21
N GLY A 107 -3.06 16.01 3.40
CA GLY A 107 -3.46 15.44 4.69
C GLY A 107 -4.96 15.52 4.92
N LEU A 108 -5.57 16.69 4.70
CA LEU A 108 -7.03 16.86 4.80
C LEU A 108 -7.78 15.97 3.81
N THR A 109 -7.30 15.88 2.57
CA THR A 109 -7.91 15.02 1.55
C THR A 109 -7.80 13.54 1.93
N ALA A 110 -6.65 13.11 2.46
CA ALA A 110 -6.44 11.76 2.92
C ALA A 110 -7.37 11.42 4.10
N ILE A 111 -7.48 12.30 5.10
CA ILE A 111 -8.39 12.13 6.24
C ILE A 111 -9.83 12.03 5.75
N GLN A 112 -10.26 12.92 4.85
CA GLN A 112 -11.59 12.88 4.27
C GLN A 112 -11.83 11.58 3.48
N LYS A 113 -10.84 11.10 2.72
CA LYS A 113 -10.95 9.87 1.94
C LYS A 113 -11.03 8.64 2.84
N VAL A 114 -10.22 8.58 3.88
CA VAL A 114 -10.28 7.49 4.88
C VAL A 114 -11.62 7.51 5.59
N ASN A 115 -12.11 8.68 6.01
CA ASN A 115 -13.42 8.81 6.62
C ASN A 115 -14.57 8.44 5.66
N GLU A 116 -14.45 8.77 4.37
CA GLU A 116 -15.42 8.36 3.34
C GLU A 116 -15.42 6.83 3.15
N LEU A 117 -14.24 6.19 3.15
CA LEU A 117 -14.12 4.74 3.08
C LEU A 117 -14.72 4.06 4.31
N ASP A 118 -14.48 4.63 5.50
CA ASP A 118 -15.02 4.15 6.76
C ASP A 118 -16.56 4.26 6.80
N GLN A 119 -17.12 5.43 6.46
CA GLN A 119 -18.57 5.64 6.41
C GLN A 119 -19.29 4.73 5.39
N LYS A 120 -18.62 4.40 4.30
CA LYS A 120 -19.13 3.45 3.30
C LYS A 120 -18.97 1.98 3.73
N GLY A 121 -18.35 1.72 4.88
CA GLY A 121 -18.15 0.40 5.45
C GLY A 121 -17.02 -0.40 4.78
N TYR A 122 -16.14 0.23 3.98
CA TYR A 122 -15.03 -0.49 3.33
C TYR A 122 -14.03 -1.02 4.35
N ILE A 123 -13.76 -0.26 5.43
CA ILE A 123 -12.85 -0.69 6.48
C ILE A 123 -13.42 -1.89 7.23
N GLU A 124 -14.70 -1.83 7.62
CA GLU A 124 -15.39 -2.94 8.27
C GLU A 124 -15.47 -4.18 7.36
N PHE A 125 -15.83 -4.00 6.09
CA PHE A 125 -15.83 -5.08 5.11
C PHE A 125 -14.46 -5.73 4.95
N PHE A 126 -13.39 -4.92 4.84
CA PHE A 126 -12.04 -5.44 4.75
C PHE A 126 -11.63 -6.20 6.02
N LYS A 127 -11.99 -5.68 7.19
CA LYS A 127 -11.75 -6.34 8.48
C LYS A 127 -12.45 -7.70 8.55
N GLU A 128 -13.72 -7.77 8.17
CA GLU A 128 -14.44 -9.05 8.13
C GLU A 128 -13.87 -10.00 7.08
N LEU A 129 -13.46 -9.50 5.92
CA LEU A 129 -12.76 -10.31 4.92
C LEU A 129 -11.47 -10.90 5.50
N THR A 130 -10.68 -10.11 6.23
CA THR A 130 -9.46 -10.61 6.89
C THR A 130 -9.79 -11.64 7.98
N ASN A 131 -10.88 -11.46 8.74
CA ASN A 131 -11.31 -12.46 9.73
C ASN A 131 -11.72 -13.78 9.07
N VAL A 132 -12.43 -13.72 7.93
CA VAL A 132 -12.78 -14.91 7.16
C VAL A 132 -11.53 -15.61 6.64
N LEU A 133 -10.57 -14.86 6.09
CA LEU A 133 -9.30 -15.41 5.63
C LEU A 133 -8.51 -16.04 6.78
N ASP A 134 -8.47 -15.40 7.95
CA ASP A 134 -7.77 -15.92 9.14
C ASP A 134 -8.41 -17.22 9.64
N ASN A 135 -9.75 -17.28 9.67
CA ASN A 135 -10.49 -18.51 9.99
C ASN A 135 -10.18 -19.63 8.99
N ILE A 136 -10.09 -19.31 7.70
CA ILE A 136 -9.71 -20.29 6.66
C ILE A 136 -8.29 -20.77 6.90
N ILE A 137 -7.32 -19.88 7.10
CA ILE A 137 -5.90 -20.24 7.31
C ILE A 137 -5.71 -21.02 8.61
N THR A 138 -6.53 -20.78 9.63
CA THR A 138 -6.46 -21.50 10.92
C THR A 138 -6.98 -22.94 10.80
N HIS A 139 -7.95 -23.20 9.92
CA HIS A 139 -8.60 -24.51 9.77
C HIS A 139 -8.10 -25.31 8.56
N PHE A 140 -7.55 -24.65 7.56
CA PHE A 140 -7.05 -25.24 6.33
C PHE A 140 -5.55 -24.96 6.20
N SER A 141 -4.78 -26.01 5.95
CA SER A 141 -3.36 -25.87 5.64
C SER A 141 -3.16 -25.19 4.29
N ILE A 142 -1.93 -24.68 4.04
CA ILE A 142 -1.55 -24.11 2.76
C ILE A 142 -1.70 -25.14 1.62
N GLU A 143 -1.46 -26.41 1.92
CA GLU A 143 -1.67 -27.54 1.03
C GLU A 143 -3.16 -27.73 0.70
N ASP A 144 -4.05 -27.63 1.68
CA ASP A 144 -5.50 -27.71 1.46
C ASP A 144 -5.99 -26.57 0.55
N VAL A 145 -5.48 -25.35 0.76
CA VAL A 145 -5.82 -24.18 -0.07
C VAL A 145 -5.31 -24.36 -1.50
N ARG A 146 -4.13 -24.96 -1.71
CA ARG A 146 -3.63 -25.27 -3.06
C ARG A 146 -4.48 -26.32 -3.75
N GLU A 147 -4.84 -27.40 -3.06
CA GLU A 147 -5.72 -28.42 -3.63
C GLU A 147 -7.09 -27.86 -4.00
N LEU A 148 -7.64 -26.96 -3.17
CA LEU A 148 -8.88 -26.25 -3.47
C LEU A 148 -8.72 -25.32 -4.67
N ALA A 149 -7.62 -24.58 -4.78
CA ALA A 149 -7.36 -23.70 -5.91
C ALA A 149 -7.27 -24.46 -7.24
N GLU A 150 -6.73 -25.68 -7.23
CA GLU A 150 -6.69 -26.55 -8.41
C GLU A 150 -8.08 -27.08 -8.80
N LYS A 151 -8.98 -27.26 -7.82
CA LYS A 151 -10.34 -27.81 -8.00
C LYS A 151 -11.44 -26.75 -7.96
N ILE A 152 -11.09 -25.46 -7.88
CA ILE A 152 -12.06 -24.38 -7.69
C ILE A 152 -13.00 -24.22 -8.89
N VAL A 153 -12.49 -24.41 -10.11
CA VAL A 153 -13.29 -24.28 -11.33
C VAL A 153 -14.42 -25.32 -11.36
N PRO A 154 -14.17 -26.64 -11.19
CA PRO A 154 -15.24 -27.63 -11.06
C PRO A 154 -16.26 -27.33 -9.94
N ILE A 155 -15.80 -26.81 -8.79
CA ILE A 155 -16.69 -26.45 -7.67
C ILE A 155 -17.61 -25.30 -8.08
N LEU A 156 -17.07 -24.25 -8.72
CA LEU A 156 -17.85 -23.12 -9.19
C LEU A 156 -18.81 -23.50 -10.32
N GLU A 157 -18.42 -24.43 -11.20
CA GLU A 157 -19.31 -25.00 -12.20
C GLU A 157 -20.47 -25.76 -11.55
N MET A 158 -20.21 -26.60 -10.55
CA MET A 158 -21.26 -27.30 -9.79
C MET A 158 -22.18 -26.31 -9.07
N VAL A 159 -21.65 -25.28 -8.41
CA VAL A 159 -22.46 -24.23 -7.77
C VAL A 159 -23.33 -23.54 -8.82
N LYS A 160 -22.76 -23.18 -9.97
CA LYS A 160 -23.49 -22.59 -11.09
C LYS A 160 -24.62 -23.50 -11.58
N GLU A 161 -24.37 -24.80 -11.74
CA GLU A 161 -25.38 -25.80 -12.13
C GLU A 161 -26.51 -25.93 -11.11
N ILE A 162 -26.20 -25.97 -9.82
CA ILE A 162 -27.21 -26.03 -8.74
C ILE A 162 -28.02 -24.73 -8.65
N THR A 163 -27.39 -23.59 -8.92
CA THR A 163 -28.06 -22.27 -8.91
C THR A 163 -28.88 -21.97 -10.17
N GLN A 164 -28.96 -22.91 -11.13
CA GLN A 164 -29.87 -22.75 -12.27
C GLN A 164 -31.33 -22.75 -11.78
N PRO A 165 -32.24 -21.97 -12.41
CA PRO A 165 -33.63 -21.83 -11.97
C PRO A 165 -34.34 -23.17 -11.72
N ASP A 166 -34.19 -24.12 -12.65
CA ASP A 166 -34.82 -25.45 -12.58
C ASP A 166 -34.32 -26.29 -11.39
N MET A 167 -33.03 -26.15 -11.02
CA MET A 167 -32.43 -26.86 -9.89
C MET A 167 -32.75 -26.18 -8.56
N LEU A 168 -32.77 -24.84 -8.51
CA LEU A 168 -33.16 -24.09 -7.32
C LEU A 168 -34.58 -24.42 -6.88
N GLU A 169 -35.52 -24.55 -7.82
CA GLU A 169 -36.89 -24.96 -7.52
C GLU A 169 -36.93 -26.37 -6.93
N SER A 170 -36.17 -27.31 -7.50
CA SER A 170 -36.07 -28.69 -7.02
C SER A 170 -35.48 -28.75 -5.59
N VAL A 171 -34.42 -28.00 -5.32
CA VAL A 171 -33.79 -27.87 -4.00
C VAL A 171 -34.76 -27.25 -3.00
N HIS A 172 -35.46 -26.18 -3.39
CA HIS A 172 -36.45 -25.54 -2.54
C HIS A 172 -37.58 -26.52 -2.16
N ASN A 173 -38.13 -27.23 -3.14
CA ASN A 173 -39.17 -28.23 -2.92
C ASN A 173 -38.70 -29.35 -1.99
N ALA A 174 -37.46 -29.84 -2.15
CA ALA A 174 -36.89 -30.85 -1.26
C ALA A 174 -36.78 -30.34 0.20
N VAL A 175 -36.34 -29.09 0.40
CA VAL A 175 -36.25 -28.47 1.73
C VAL A 175 -37.65 -28.30 2.36
N VAL A 176 -38.66 -27.91 1.57
CA VAL A 176 -40.04 -27.79 2.04
C VAL A 176 -40.60 -29.15 2.44
N VAL A 177 -40.39 -30.18 1.62
CA VAL A 177 -40.80 -31.56 1.95
C VAL A 177 -40.12 -32.03 3.24
N TYR A 178 -38.81 -31.85 3.38
CA TYR A 178 -38.08 -32.24 4.59
C TYR A 178 -38.61 -31.56 5.85
N LYS A 179 -38.90 -30.25 5.80
CA LYS A 179 -39.48 -29.51 6.93
C LYS A 179 -40.89 -29.98 7.32
N ASN A 180 -41.65 -30.47 6.35
CA ASN A 180 -43.04 -30.90 6.55
C ASN A 180 -43.16 -32.40 6.89
N LEU A 181 -42.06 -33.16 6.82
CA LEU A 181 -42.04 -34.52 7.32
C LEU A 181 -41.87 -34.48 8.84
N GLU A 182 -42.85 -34.99 9.59
CA GLU A 182 -42.71 -35.24 11.02
C GLU A 182 -41.71 -36.38 11.23
N THR A 183 -40.45 -36.03 11.47
CA THR A 183 -39.34 -36.99 11.60
C THR A 183 -39.41 -37.83 12.87
N ASP A 184 -40.25 -37.42 13.83
CA ASP A 184 -40.32 -38.03 15.16
C ASP A 184 -41.43 -39.11 15.26
N ASP A 185 -42.38 -39.13 14.31
CA ASP A 185 -43.49 -40.11 14.26
C ASP A 185 -43.62 -40.74 12.87
N ILE A 186 -42.59 -41.50 12.48
CA ILE A 186 -42.59 -42.23 11.21
C ILE A 186 -43.48 -43.49 11.37
N PRO A 187 -44.57 -43.63 10.59
CA PRO A 187 -45.51 -44.74 10.75
C PRO A 187 -44.87 -46.09 10.41
N GLU A 188 -45.14 -47.11 11.23
CA GLU A 188 -44.68 -48.48 10.96
C GLU A 188 -45.43 -49.13 9.78
N TYR A 189 -44.67 -49.63 8.81
CA TYR A 189 -45.20 -50.34 7.64
C TYR A 189 -45.14 -51.86 7.84
N SER A 190 -46.29 -52.52 7.76
CA SER A 190 -46.34 -53.99 7.61
C SER A 190 -46.12 -54.39 6.15
N ILE A 191 -45.66 -55.64 5.92
CA ILE A 191 -45.40 -56.18 4.56
C ILE A 191 -46.61 -55.99 3.64
N TRP A 192 -47.83 -56.19 4.15
CA TRP A 192 -49.05 -56.01 3.37
C TRP A 192 -49.35 -54.54 3.07
N LYS A 193 -49.18 -53.64 4.06
CA LYS A 193 -49.33 -52.18 3.85
C LYS A 193 -48.32 -51.68 2.81
N MET A 194 -47.07 -52.14 2.86
CA MET A 194 -46.04 -51.80 1.88
C MET A 194 -46.43 -52.25 0.46
N MET A 195 -46.93 -53.48 0.30
CA MET A 195 -47.40 -53.98 -0.99
C MET A 195 -48.57 -53.16 -1.55
N LYS A 196 -49.50 -52.76 -0.68
CA LYS A 196 -50.62 -51.87 -1.05
C LYS A 196 -50.10 -50.48 -1.44
N GLU A 197 -49.17 -49.93 -0.69
CA GLU A 197 -48.56 -48.61 -0.93
C GLU A 197 -47.76 -48.59 -2.23
N MET A 198 -47.03 -49.66 -2.57
CA MET A 198 -46.36 -49.79 -3.87
C MET A 198 -47.31 -49.73 -5.07
N ASN A 199 -48.59 -50.01 -4.86
CA ASN A 199 -49.60 -49.91 -5.90
C ASN A 199 -50.20 -48.49 -6.03
N SER A 200 -49.92 -47.58 -5.09
CA SER A 200 -50.44 -46.21 -5.11
C SER A 200 -49.95 -45.45 -6.35
N PRO A 201 -50.76 -44.54 -6.93
CA PRO A 201 -50.37 -43.72 -8.07
C PRO A 201 -49.06 -42.95 -7.84
N GLU A 202 -48.85 -42.46 -6.62
CA GLU A 202 -47.69 -41.69 -6.18
C GLU A 202 -46.43 -42.57 -6.20
N MET A 203 -46.49 -43.74 -5.58
CA MET A 203 -45.35 -44.66 -5.51
C MET A 203 -44.98 -45.23 -6.89
N LYS A 204 -45.97 -45.52 -7.74
CA LYS A 204 -45.73 -45.92 -9.14
C LYS A 204 -45.02 -44.83 -9.94
N LYS A 205 -45.44 -43.57 -9.79
CA LYS A 205 -44.76 -42.42 -10.44
C LYS A 205 -43.34 -42.25 -9.89
N GLY A 206 -43.15 -42.37 -8.58
CA GLY A 206 -41.84 -42.31 -7.93
C GLY A 206 -40.88 -43.40 -8.42
N MET A 207 -41.33 -44.66 -8.44
CA MET A 207 -40.55 -45.78 -8.99
C MET A 207 -40.24 -45.58 -10.48
N GLY A 208 -41.20 -45.07 -11.26
CA GLY A 208 -40.98 -44.74 -12.67
C GLY A 208 -39.92 -43.66 -12.89
N PHE A 209 -39.93 -42.62 -12.05
CA PHE A 209 -38.89 -41.59 -12.02
C PHE A 209 -37.52 -42.18 -11.71
N ILE A 210 -37.39 -42.95 -10.62
CA ILE A 210 -36.13 -43.61 -10.23
C ILE A 210 -35.60 -44.49 -11.37
N MET A 211 -36.47 -45.30 -11.97
CA MET A 211 -36.08 -46.18 -13.07
C MET A 211 -35.59 -45.39 -14.29
N SER A 212 -36.26 -44.29 -14.62
CA SER A 212 -35.89 -43.43 -15.75
C SER A 212 -34.58 -42.70 -15.49
N PHE A 213 -34.39 -42.21 -14.26
CA PHE A 213 -33.17 -41.58 -13.81
C PHE A 213 -31.96 -42.54 -13.88
N LEU A 214 -32.09 -43.76 -13.35
CA LEU A 214 -31.04 -44.78 -13.39
C LEU A 214 -30.67 -45.18 -14.84
N LYS A 215 -31.66 -45.31 -15.73
CA LYS A 215 -31.40 -45.56 -17.16
C LYS A 215 -30.62 -44.42 -17.82
N ASN A 216 -30.97 -43.18 -17.52
CA ASN A 216 -30.30 -42.01 -18.11
C ASN A 216 -28.89 -41.81 -17.55
N LEU A 217 -28.68 -42.02 -16.25
CA LEU A 217 -27.35 -41.98 -15.63
C LEU A 217 -26.40 -43.01 -16.26
N THR A 218 -26.86 -44.25 -16.38
CA THR A 218 -26.05 -45.32 -16.99
C THR A 218 -25.75 -45.04 -18.46
N ALA A 219 -26.71 -44.52 -19.23
CA ALA A 219 -26.49 -44.12 -20.62
C ALA A 219 -25.45 -42.99 -20.75
N GLN A 220 -25.49 -41.99 -19.87
CA GLN A 220 -24.53 -40.88 -19.87
C GLN A 220 -23.12 -41.33 -19.48
N GLN A 221 -23.00 -42.21 -18.47
CA GLN A 221 -21.72 -42.80 -18.08
C GLN A 221 -21.10 -43.63 -19.21
N ILE A 222 -21.91 -44.37 -19.99
CA ILE A 222 -21.43 -45.14 -21.13
C ILE A 222 -20.91 -44.22 -22.25
N LYS A 223 -21.64 -43.14 -22.57
CA LYS A 223 -21.21 -42.15 -23.58
C LYS A 223 -19.91 -41.46 -23.21
N SER A 224 -19.79 -40.98 -21.98
CA SER A 224 -18.57 -40.29 -21.49
C SER A 224 -17.31 -41.20 -21.50
N LYS A 225 -17.47 -42.53 -21.42
CA LYS A 225 -16.36 -43.49 -21.55
C LYS A 225 -15.99 -43.80 -23.00
N GLN A 226 -16.91 -43.61 -23.95
CA GLN A 226 -16.66 -43.79 -25.38
C GLN A 226 -15.97 -42.59 -26.02
N GLU A 227 -16.24 -41.37 -25.54
CA GLU A 227 -15.60 -40.13 -26.00
C GLU A 227 -14.16 -39.94 -25.47
N LYS A 228 -13.77 -40.72 -24.46
CA LYS A 228 -12.41 -40.73 -23.87
C LYS A 228 -11.50 -41.84 -24.44
N LYS A 229 -11.95 -42.59 -25.45
CA LYS A 229 -11.16 -43.58 -26.21
C LYS A 229 -10.87 -43.05 -27.59
#